data_AF-A0A954ZI32-F1
#
_entry.id   AF-A0A954ZI32-F1
#
_cell.length_a   1.000
_cell.length_b   1.000
_cell.length_c   1.000
_cell.angle_alpha   90.00
_cell.angle_beta   90.00
_cell.angle_gamma   90.00
#
_symmetry.space_group_name_H-M   'P 1'
#
loop_
_entity.id
_entity.type
_entity.pdbx_description
1 polymer ?
#
loop_
_entity_poly.entity_id
_entity_poly.type
_entity_poly.pdbx_seq_one_letter_code
_entity_poly.pdbx_strand_id
1 'polypeptide(L)'
;MSNSPIDIESVRIRSGSRSRGRRQSSTTTPADDWFLKGPIPGAWLRAAAALPGHALHVGLAIWYQKGLTKKNEVKITSRTREKFSLLPDAYRRGLKELESAGLVTVRRSRGQCAEITTLDSRSSGQERSNTTDPN
;
A
#
# COMPACT_ATOMS: atom_id res chain seq x y z
N MET A 1 -25.24 65.34 -13.29
CA MET A 1 -24.57 64.03 -13.20
C MET A 1 -23.60 63.94 -14.36
N SER A 2 -22.35 64.38 -14.17
CA SER A 2 -21.32 64.43 -15.21
C SER A 2 -20.56 63.11 -15.21
N ASN A 3 -20.65 62.34 -16.30
CA ASN A 3 -19.94 61.08 -16.46
C ASN A 3 -18.61 61.36 -17.16
N SER A 4 -17.52 61.45 -16.39
CA SER A 4 -16.17 61.57 -16.96
C SER A 4 -15.81 60.27 -17.69
N PRO A 5 -15.21 60.34 -18.89
CA PRO A 5 -14.81 59.15 -19.64
C PRO A 5 -13.70 58.40 -18.90
N ILE A 6 -13.82 57.08 -18.87
CA ILE A 6 -12.79 56.17 -18.34
C ILE A 6 -11.52 56.35 -19.19
N ASP A 7 -10.43 56.76 -18.56
CA ASP A 7 -9.14 56.97 -19.22
C ASP A 7 -8.45 55.64 -19.54
N ILE A 8 -8.46 55.28 -20.82
CA ILE A 8 -8.00 53.99 -21.38
C ILE A 8 -6.46 53.86 -21.33
N GLU A 9 -5.71 54.95 -21.20
CA GLU A 9 -4.24 54.93 -21.14
C GLU A 9 -3.69 54.30 -19.85
N SER A 10 -4.52 54.15 -18.80
CA SER A 10 -4.14 53.44 -17.56
C SER A 10 -4.08 51.92 -17.70
N VAL A 11 -4.61 51.35 -18.80
CA VAL A 11 -4.62 49.90 -19.10
C VAL A 11 -3.48 49.52 -20.05
N ARG A 12 -2.30 50.14 -19.91
CA ARG A 12 -1.08 49.52 -20.46
C ARG A 12 -0.64 48.42 -19.51
N ILE A 13 -1.04 47.18 -19.84
CA ILE A 13 -0.41 45.98 -19.29
C ILE A 13 1.09 46.09 -19.61
N ARG A 14 1.88 46.30 -18.56
CA ARG A 14 3.33 46.29 -18.60
C ARG A 14 3.76 44.92 -19.14
N SER A 15 4.14 44.88 -20.42
CA SER A 15 4.90 43.79 -21.02
C SER A 15 6.27 43.75 -20.35
N GLY A 16 6.31 43.17 -19.16
CA GLY A 16 7.49 43.05 -18.31
C GLY A 16 7.72 41.59 -17.96
N SER A 17 8.81 41.04 -18.52
CA SER A 17 9.52 39.85 -18.06
C SER A 17 8.68 38.57 -17.94
N ARG A 18 8.84 37.67 -18.93
CA ARG A 18 8.61 36.24 -18.73
C ARG A 18 9.57 35.78 -17.65
N SER A 19 9.13 35.80 -16.40
CA SER A 19 9.71 34.92 -15.41
C SER A 19 9.54 33.52 -15.96
N ARG A 20 10.65 32.93 -16.41
CA ARG A 20 10.77 31.47 -16.49
C ARG A 20 10.51 31.01 -15.07
N GLY A 21 9.24 30.80 -14.73
CA GLY A 21 8.83 30.08 -13.55
C GLY A 21 9.62 28.79 -13.61
N ARG A 22 10.66 28.71 -12.77
CA ARG A 22 11.47 27.52 -12.61
C ARG A 22 10.46 26.43 -12.33
N ARG A 23 10.24 25.56 -13.32
CA ARG A 23 9.37 24.40 -13.23
C ARG A 23 9.93 23.65 -12.02
N GLN A 24 9.28 23.80 -10.87
CA GLN A 24 9.67 23.09 -9.66
C GLN A 24 9.33 21.64 -9.96
N SER A 25 10.26 20.91 -10.56
CA SER A 25 10.24 19.47 -10.58
C SER A 25 10.53 19.02 -9.14
N SER A 26 9.54 19.16 -8.26
CA SER A 26 9.57 18.60 -6.92
C SER A 26 9.13 17.14 -7.01
N THR A 27 9.91 16.31 -7.71
CA THR A 27 9.89 14.85 -7.54
C THR A 27 11.04 14.45 -6.63
N THR A 28 11.12 15.09 -5.46
CA THR A 28 11.84 14.53 -4.34
C THR A 28 10.77 13.95 -3.44
N THR A 29 10.38 12.70 -3.71
CA THR A 29 9.64 11.92 -2.72
C THR A 29 10.45 12.02 -1.41
N PRO A 30 9.85 12.42 -0.27
CA PRO A 30 10.56 12.47 1.00
C PRO A 30 11.27 11.12 1.21
N ALA A 31 12.50 11.15 1.70
CA ALA A 31 13.36 9.96 1.84
C ALA A 31 12.77 8.84 2.74
N ASP A 32 11.59 9.05 3.32
CA ASP A 32 10.90 8.14 4.22
C ASP A 32 9.53 7.66 3.71
N ASP A 33 9.16 7.99 2.46
CA ASP A 33 7.93 7.51 1.86
C ASP A 33 8.10 6.05 1.44
N TRP A 34 7.49 5.14 2.20
CA TRP A 34 7.53 3.71 1.92
C TRP A 34 6.21 3.30 1.26
N PHE A 35 6.30 2.47 0.22
CA PHE A 35 5.12 2.02 -0.52
C PHE A 35 4.82 0.55 -0.25
N LEU A 36 3.55 0.18 -0.38
CA LEU A 36 3.10 -1.19 -0.34
C LEU A 36 3.18 -1.78 -1.75
N LYS A 37 4.06 -2.76 -1.96
CA LYS A 37 4.23 -3.41 -3.25
C LYS A 37 3.02 -4.32 -3.57
N GLY A 38 2.35 -4.08 -4.70
CA GLY A 38 1.23 -4.90 -5.19
C GLY A 38 1.68 -6.14 -5.99
N PRO A 39 0.77 -7.09 -6.33
CA PRO A 39 -0.69 -7.08 -6.16
C PRO A 39 -1.16 -7.75 -4.88
N ILE A 40 -2.07 -7.09 -4.15
CA ILE A 40 -2.81 -7.69 -3.03
C ILE A 40 -4.17 -8.13 -3.57
N PRO A 41 -4.57 -9.41 -3.42
CA PRO A 41 -5.89 -9.85 -3.87
C PRO A 41 -6.99 -9.05 -3.14
N GLY A 42 -7.86 -8.39 -3.91
CA GLY A 42 -8.92 -7.54 -3.34
C GLY A 42 -9.88 -8.33 -2.43
N ALA A 43 -10.18 -9.58 -2.77
CA ALA A 43 -10.99 -10.46 -1.93
C ALA A 43 -10.32 -10.76 -0.58
N TRP A 44 -9.00 -10.97 -0.57
CA TRP A 44 -8.22 -11.15 0.65
C TRP A 44 -8.23 -9.88 1.49
N LEU A 45 -8.05 -8.71 0.86
CA LEU A 45 -8.06 -7.42 1.56
C LEU A 45 -9.43 -7.14 2.18
N ARG A 46 -10.53 -7.42 1.46
CA ARG A 46 -11.90 -7.28 1.95
C ARG A 46 -12.14 -8.18 3.17
N ALA A 47 -11.70 -9.44 3.10
CA ALA A 47 -11.83 -10.37 4.20
C ALA A 47 -11.02 -9.90 5.44
N ALA A 48 -9.78 -9.43 5.23
CA ALA A 48 -8.95 -8.89 6.31
C ALA A 48 -9.55 -7.62 6.94
N ALA A 49 -10.19 -6.76 6.13
CA ALA A 49 -10.85 -5.54 6.59
C ALA A 49 -12.15 -5.79 7.37
N ALA A 50 -12.81 -6.93 7.14
CA ALA A 50 -14.01 -7.33 7.89
C ALA A 50 -13.69 -7.86 9.31
N LEU A 51 -12.42 -8.17 9.60
CA LEU A 51 -12.01 -8.69 10.89
C LEU A 51 -11.86 -7.58 11.94
N PRO A 52 -12.20 -7.85 13.21
CA PRO A 52 -12.12 -6.87 14.27
C PRO A 52 -10.66 -6.51 14.65
N GLY A 53 -10.49 -5.31 15.21
CA GLY A 53 -9.23 -4.85 15.77
C GLY A 53 -8.19 -4.43 14.72
N HIS A 54 -6.95 -4.89 14.89
CA HIS A 54 -5.81 -4.50 14.03
C HIS A 54 -5.47 -5.55 12.97
N ALA A 55 -6.38 -6.48 12.66
CA ALA A 55 -6.16 -7.53 11.68
C ALA A 55 -5.74 -6.97 10.30
N LEU A 56 -6.42 -5.93 9.81
CA LEU A 56 -6.04 -5.28 8.55
C LEU A 56 -4.61 -4.71 8.60
N HIS A 57 -4.25 -4.01 9.68
CA HIS A 57 -2.92 -3.43 9.85
C HIS A 57 -1.82 -4.50 9.85
N VAL A 58 -2.05 -5.60 10.58
CA VAL A 58 -1.15 -6.77 10.59
C VAL A 58 -1.06 -7.37 9.19
N GLY A 59 -2.18 -7.49 8.49
CA GLY A 59 -2.24 -8.00 7.13
C GLY A 59 -1.41 -7.17 6.15
N LEU A 60 -1.53 -5.85 6.20
CA LEU A 60 -0.74 -4.95 5.37
C LEU A 60 0.76 -5.05 5.68
N ALA A 61 1.14 -5.19 6.96
CA ALA A 61 2.52 -5.39 7.36
C ALA A 61 3.11 -6.69 6.80
N ILE A 62 2.32 -7.77 6.76
CA ILE A 62 2.68 -9.05 6.14
C ILE A 62 2.89 -8.89 4.64
N TRP A 63 1.96 -8.22 3.94
CA TRP A 63 2.09 -7.97 2.50
C TRP A 63 3.27 -7.07 2.15
N TYR A 64 3.55 -6.06 2.97
CA TYR A 64 4.73 -5.21 2.83
C TYR A 64 6.01 -6.04 2.93
N GLN A 65 6.12 -6.88 3.96
CA GLN A 65 7.28 -7.75 4.12
C GLN A 65 7.42 -8.78 2.98
N LYS A 66 6.30 -9.32 2.49
CA LYS A 66 6.25 -10.22 1.33
C LYS A 66 6.75 -9.52 0.07
N GLY A 67 6.32 -8.27 -0.14
CA GLY A 67 6.78 -7.44 -1.25
C GLY A 67 8.28 -7.13 -1.22
N LEU A 68 8.83 -6.90 -0.03
CA LEU A 68 10.27 -6.67 0.18
C LEU A 68 11.09 -7.95 -0.03
N THR A 69 10.67 -9.06 0.61
CA THR A 69 11.45 -10.30 0.64
C THR A 69 11.28 -11.13 -0.63
N LYS A 70 10.17 -10.92 -1.37
CA LYS A 70 9.72 -11.74 -2.50
C LYS A 70 9.55 -13.23 -2.15
N LYS A 71 9.35 -13.53 -0.86
CA LYS A 71 9.13 -14.88 -0.33
C LYS A 71 7.71 -15.02 0.19
N ASN A 72 7.14 -16.22 0.08
CA ASN A 72 5.81 -16.51 0.61
C ASN A 72 5.80 -16.63 2.15
N GLU A 73 6.92 -17.08 2.72
CA GLU A 73 7.14 -17.15 4.16
C GLU A 73 7.87 -15.89 4.62
N VAL A 74 7.24 -15.14 5.53
CA VAL A 74 7.77 -13.87 6.02
C VAL A 74 7.87 -13.86 7.53
N LYS A 75 8.93 -13.21 8.02
CA LYS A 75 9.14 -12.90 9.44
C LYS A 75 8.92 -11.42 9.65
N ILE A 76 8.04 -11.07 10.56
CA ILE A 76 7.74 -9.67 10.88
C ILE A 76 8.70 -9.18 11.97
N THR A 77 9.57 -8.25 11.60
CA THR A 77 10.52 -7.58 12.49
C THR A 77 9.85 -6.48 13.33
N SER A 78 10.47 -6.06 14.43
CA SER A 78 9.99 -4.91 15.24
C SER A 78 9.84 -3.64 14.40
N ARG A 79 10.84 -3.32 13.58
CA ARG A 79 10.82 -2.17 12.67
C ARG A 79 9.62 -2.18 11.73
N THR A 80 9.23 -3.36 11.23
CA THR A 80 8.06 -3.48 10.37
C THR A 80 6.76 -3.27 11.16
N ARG A 81 6.69 -3.72 12.40
CA ARG A 81 5.53 -3.44 13.27
C ARG A 81 5.38 -1.94 13.55
N GLU A 82 6.49 -1.27 13.85
CA GLU A 82 6.51 0.17 14.13
C GLU A 82 6.04 1.01 12.92
N LYS A 83 6.41 0.62 11.70
CA LYS A 83 5.92 1.27 10.46
C LYS A 83 4.40 1.26 10.30
N PHE A 84 3.74 0.24 10.84
CA PHE A 84 2.28 0.10 10.83
C PHE A 84 1.66 0.45 12.19
N SER A 85 2.42 1.08 13.10
CA SER A 85 2.00 1.45 14.45
C SER A 85 1.41 0.28 15.26
N LEU A 86 1.95 -0.93 15.06
CA LEU A 86 1.47 -2.15 15.69
C LEU A 86 2.17 -2.43 17.02
N LEU A 87 1.42 -2.34 18.10
CA LEU A 87 1.85 -2.83 19.41
C LEU A 87 2.01 -4.37 19.38
N PRO A 88 2.91 -4.96 20.19
CA PRO A 88 3.11 -6.41 20.25
C PRO A 88 1.82 -7.22 20.46
N ASP A 89 0.92 -6.73 21.32
CA ASP A 89 -0.33 -7.42 21.62
C ASP A 89 -1.38 -7.25 20.52
N ALA A 90 -1.46 -6.06 19.90
CA ALA A 90 -2.28 -5.83 18.73
C ALA A 90 -1.84 -6.72 17.55
N TYR A 91 -0.53 -6.88 17.37
CA TYR A 91 0.04 -7.80 16.39
C TYR A 91 -0.34 -9.26 16.67
N ARG A 92 -0.17 -9.73 17.91
CA ARG A 92 -0.54 -11.11 18.29
C ARG A 92 -2.03 -11.39 18.09
N ARG A 93 -2.90 -10.46 18.51
CA ARG A 93 -4.35 -10.57 18.35
C ARG A 93 -4.74 -10.54 16.87
N GLY A 94 -4.29 -9.54 16.12
CA GLY A 94 -4.59 -9.44 14.68
C GLY A 94 -4.08 -10.63 13.89
N LEU A 95 -2.90 -11.17 14.25
CA LEU A 95 -2.36 -12.38 13.63
C LEU A 95 -3.24 -13.61 13.92
N LYS A 96 -3.77 -13.73 15.14
CA LYS A 96 -4.71 -14.81 15.52
C LYS A 96 -6.03 -14.70 14.73
N GLU A 97 -6.55 -13.49 14.55
CA GLU A 97 -7.78 -13.27 13.76
C GLU A 97 -7.57 -13.61 12.28
N LEU A 98 -6.44 -13.18 11.69
CA LEU A 98 -6.10 -13.52 10.30
C LEU A 98 -5.91 -15.02 10.10
N GLU A 99 -5.30 -15.70 11.07
CA GLU A 99 -5.13 -17.16 11.09
C GLU A 99 -6.49 -17.87 11.21
N SER A 100 -7.36 -17.40 12.10
CA SER A 100 -8.71 -17.96 12.29
C SER A 100 -9.61 -17.76 11.06
N ALA A 101 -9.42 -16.66 10.33
CA ALA A 101 -10.12 -16.38 9.08
C ALA A 101 -9.56 -17.15 7.87
N GLY A 102 -8.50 -17.95 8.04
CA GLY A 102 -7.86 -18.70 6.96
C GLY A 102 -7.17 -17.82 5.92
N LEU A 103 -6.80 -16.60 6.28
CA LEU A 103 -6.13 -15.64 5.37
C LEU A 103 -4.61 -15.81 5.37
N VAL A 104 -4.05 -16.31 6.48
CA VAL A 104 -2.62 -16.58 6.65
C VAL A 104 -2.43 -17.86 7.47
N THR A 105 -1.33 -18.56 7.22
CA THR A 105 -0.88 -19.68 8.05
C THR A 105 0.32 -19.25 8.87
N VAL A 106 0.35 -19.56 10.16
CA VAL A 106 1.43 -19.17 11.06
C VAL A 106 2.12 -20.39 11.65
N ARG A 107 3.40 -20.57 11.33
CA ARG A 107 4.24 -21.56 11.99
C ARG A 107 4.95 -20.91 13.18
N ARG A 108 4.67 -21.40 14.38
CA ARG A 108 5.31 -20.94 15.63
C ARG A 108 6.26 -22.03 16.13
N SER A 109 7.55 -21.73 16.20
CA SER A 109 8.57 -22.62 16.80
C SER A 109 9.09 -22.02 18.10
N ARG A 110 9.33 -22.85 19.11
CA ARG A 110 9.78 -22.40 20.44
C ARG A 110 11.09 -21.58 20.30
N GLY A 111 11.10 -20.35 20.80
CA GLY A 111 12.27 -19.46 20.78
C GLY A 111 12.57 -18.78 19.44
N GLN A 112 11.68 -18.88 18.44
CA GLN A 112 11.89 -18.31 17.10
C GLN A 112 10.78 -17.32 16.72
N CYS A 113 11.09 -16.39 15.81
CA CYS A 113 10.08 -15.52 15.20
C CYS A 113 9.08 -16.34 14.41
N ALA A 114 7.79 -16.02 14.54
CA ALA A 114 6.73 -16.69 13.81
C ALA A 114 6.92 -16.53 12.30
N GLU A 115 6.79 -17.63 11.58
CA GLU A 115 6.86 -17.69 10.12
C GLU A 115 5.45 -17.65 9.56
N ILE A 116 5.18 -16.63 8.74
CA ILE A 116 3.84 -16.34 8.25
C ILE A 116 3.80 -16.62 6.76
N THR A 117 2.88 -17.47 6.34
CA THR A 117 2.62 -17.78 4.94
C THR A 117 1.30 -17.16 4.53
N THR A 118 1.31 -16.28 3.52
CA THR A 118 0.08 -15.73 2.94
C THR A 118 -0.56 -16.76 2.01
N LEU A 119 -1.84 -17.05 2.19
CA LEU A 119 -2.59 -17.86 1.24
C LEU A 119 -3.06 -16.96 0.10
N ASP A 120 -2.28 -16.92 -0.97
CA ASP A 120 -2.65 -16.22 -2.18
C ASP A 120 -3.56 -17.12 -3.02
N SER A 121 -4.80 -16.67 -3.24
CA SER A 121 -5.79 -17.35 -4.08
C SER A 121 -5.40 -17.42 -5.56
N ARG A 122 -4.25 -16.84 -5.96
CA ARG A 122 -3.70 -16.91 -7.31
C ARG A 122 -2.78 -18.12 -7.56
N SER A 123 -2.45 -18.90 -6.54
CA SER A 123 -1.42 -19.96 -6.65
C SER A 123 -1.94 -21.32 -7.11
N SER A 124 -3.25 -21.51 -7.25
CA SER A 124 -3.81 -22.72 -7.86
C SER A 124 -3.95 -22.52 -9.36
N GLY A 125 -2.91 -22.93 -10.11
CA GLY A 125 -3.01 -23.29 -11.52
C GLY A 125 -3.65 -22.25 -12.43
N GLN A 126 -2.82 -21.35 -12.97
CA GLN A 126 -3.09 -20.77 -14.28
C GLN A 126 -2.80 -21.84 -15.36
N GLU A 127 -3.45 -22.99 -15.25
CA GLU A 127 -3.60 -24.01 -16.29
C GLU A 127 -5.01 -23.80 -16.86
N ARG A 128 -5.23 -22.62 -17.46
CA ARG A 128 -6.24 -22.55 -18.51
C ARG A 128 -5.64 -23.34 -19.65
N SER A 129 -5.97 -24.62 -19.67
CA SER A 129 -5.96 -25.44 -20.86
C SER A 129 -6.60 -24.62 -21.98
N ASN A 130 -5.76 -24.01 -22.82
CA ASN A 130 -6.10 -23.81 -24.21
C ASN A 130 -6.26 -25.23 -24.76
N THR A 131 -7.45 -25.80 -24.59
CA THR A 131 -7.90 -26.94 -25.37
C THR A 131 -7.80 -26.48 -26.82
N THR A 132 -6.72 -26.90 -27.46
CA THR A 132 -6.72 -27.20 -28.89
C THR A 132 -7.96 -28.06 -29.13
N ASP A 133 -8.97 -27.48 -29.77
CA ASP A 133 -9.97 -28.23 -30.49
C ASP A 133 -9.31 -28.70 -31.79
N PRO A 134 -9.09 -30.01 -32.01
CA PRO A 134 -9.16 -30.56 -33.34
C PRO A 134 -10.56 -31.15 -33.51
N ASN A 135 -11.42 -30.46 -34.26
CA ASN A 135 -12.14 -31.06 -35.40
C ASN A 135 -12.83 -29.97 -36.23
#